data_AF-A0A7J6S339-F1
#
_entry.id   AF-A0A7J6S339-F1
#
_cell.length_a   1.000
_cell.length_b   1.000
_cell.length_c   1.000
_cell.angle_alpha   90.00
_cell.angle_beta   90.00
_cell.angle_gamma   90.00
#
_symmetry.space_group_name_H-M   'P 1'
#
loop_
_entity.id
_entity.type
_entity.pdbx_description
1 polymer ?
#
loop_
_entity_poly.entity_id
_entity_poly.type
_entity_poly.pdbx_seq_one_letter_code
_entity_poly.pdbx_strand_id
1 'polypeptide(L)'
;MVIPLCQLNARVAQSELLESAAPKVAPYEIFSSGLGVLAWGITLITLIVERRMGSPPGGGWMRFAFVFYFSALVIKMYFAVHVLRAYSYFFVLYCVQFAAATVLFLLSIFVWPSTTSAAIDEGTDLEAPLLSGTERSVTVSGEEVPEKKPSFEKNPEETASWVSDLTFGWMTPLLRLGYKRPLMDADLPELASYDRVAPLVARLEADFEKRSQSLFRTCVGIWGTPMVKSALWKTTNDGSQVALPMLMGWMLGTLYEAAVTGEWSYVEKAFAVAVLMFVTQVFGALGEAQYFQYAMRVGCQLRATLMSAIFRKSMRLSIASRQNTSSGKVSNMISSDV
;
A
#
# COMPACT_ATOMS: atom_id res chain seq x y z
N MET A 1 -27.96 -0.90 -9.11
CA MET A 1 -27.51 0.40 -8.57
C MET A 1 -26.40 1.07 -9.39
N VAL A 2 -25.49 0.32 -10.03
CA VAL A 2 -24.45 0.89 -10.91
C VAL A 2 -25.03 1.55 -12.17
N ILE A 3 -26.08 0.96 -12.77
CA ILE A 3 -26.72 1.48 -13.99
C ILE A 3 -27.30 2.89 -13.81
N PRO A 4 -28.10 3.22 -12.77
CA PRO A 4 -28.60 4.58 -12.58
C PRO A 4 -27.53 5.62 -12.24
N LEU A 5 -26.48 5.25 -11.50
CA LEU A 5 -25.31 6.11 -11.27
C LEU A 5 -24.52 6.36 -12.56
N CYS A 6 -24.37 5.33 -13.40
CA CYS A 6 -23.78 5.46 -14.74
C CYS A 6 -24.68 6.25 -15.69
N GLN A 7 -26.00 6.13 -15.61
CA GLN A 7 -26.96 6.94 -16.40
C GLN A 7 -26.92 8.42 -15.99
N LEU A 8 -26.79 8.71 -14.69
CA LEU A 8 -26.58 10.07 -14.18
C LEU A 8 -25.21 10.64 -14.64
N ASN A 9 -24.15 9.82 -14.58
CA ASN A 9 -22.80 10.19 -15.04
C ASN A 9 -22.69 10.26 -16.59
N ALA A 10 -23.53 9.51 -17.30
CA ALA A 10 -23.68 9.52 -18.76
C ALA A 10 -24.73 10.51 -19.27
N ARG A 11 -25.24 11.39 -18.40
CA ARG A 11 -26.11 12.52 -18.77
C ARG A 11 -27.45 12.11 -19.40
N VAL A 12 -28.12 11.09 -18.86
CA VAL A 12 -29.51 10.73 -19.25
C VAL A 12 -30.53 11.31 -18.26
N ALA A 13 -30.24 12.48 -17.68
CA ALA A 13 -31.15 13.12 -16.73
C ALA A 13 -32.21 13.97 -17.46
N GLN A 14 -33.42 13.41 -17.58
CA GLN A 14 -34.73 14.07 -17.71
C GLN A 14 -35.04 15.01 -18.89
N SER A 15 -34.07 15.61 -19.60
CA SER A 15 -34.38 16.64 -20.61
C SER A 15 -34.94 16.09 -21.93
N GLU A 16 -34.77 14.80 -22.22
CA GLU A 16 -35.39 14.18 -23.41
C GLU A 16 -36.88 13.86 -23.21
N LEU A 17 -37.42 13.98 -21.98
CA LEU A 17 -38.85 13.74 -21.70
C LEU A 17 -39.73 15.01 -21.84
N LEU A 18 -39.12 16.18 -22.00
CA LEU A 18 -39.86 17.45 -22.14
C LEU A 18 -39.48 18.13 -23.46
N GLU A 19 -40.24 17.78 -24.49
CA GLU A 19 -40.07 18.08 -25.91
C GLU A 19 -40.17 19.58 -26.31
N SER A 20 -39.84 20.56 -25.44
CA SER A 20 -40.19 21.96 -25.75
C SER A 20 -39.27 23.09 -25.27
N ALA A 21 -38.03 22.84 -24.82
CA ALA A 21 -37.12 23.93 -24.45
C ALA A 21 -35.79 23.86 -25.20
N ALA A 22 -35.43 24.96 -25.87
CA ALA A 22 -34.14 25.17 -26.52
C ALA A 22 -32.96 24.72 -25.62
N PRO A 23 -31.85 24.20 -26.19
CA PRO A 23 -30.78 23.60 -25.41
C PRO A 23 -30.05 24.66 -24.57
N LYS A 24 -30.55 24.92 -23.37
CA LYS A 24 -29.89 25.74 -22.36
C LYS A 24 -28.87 24.86 -21.65
N VAL A 25 -27.60 25.09 -21.96
CA VAL A 25 -26.47 24.43 -21.28
C VAL A 25 -26.55 24.76 -19.79
N ALA A 26 -26.56 23.75 -18.92
CA ALA A 26 -26.70 23.99 -17.50
C ALA A 26 -25.40 24.62 -16.93
N PRO A 27 -25.47 25.58 -16.00
CA PRO A 27 -24.30 26.30 -15.49
C PRO A 27 -23.21 25.38 -14.89
N TYR A 28 -23.62 24.28 -14.26
CA TYR A 28 -22.69 23.29 -13.71
C TYR A 28 -21.91 22.51 -14.79
N GLU A 29 -22.44 22.45 -16.02
CA GLU A 29 -21.81 21.75 -17.15
C GLU A 29 -20.67 22.56 -17.75
N ILE A 30 -20.84 23.87 -17.85
CA ILE A 30 -19.78 24.82 -18.23
C ILE A 30 -18.67 24.77 -17.17
N PHE A 31 -19.05 24.76 -15.89
CA PHE A 31 -18.11 24.70 -14.78
C PHE A 31 -17.30 23.40 -14.77
N SER A 32 -17.95 22.24 -14.88
CA SER A 32 -17.27 20.93 -14.90
C SER A 32 -16.38 20.74 -16.13
N SER A 33 -16.82 21.21 -17.30
CA SER A 33 -16.02 21.16 -18.54
C SER A 33 -14.81 22.10 -18.45
N GLY A 34 -14.99 23.29 -17.87
CA GLY A 34 -13.90 24.23 -17.58
C GLY A 34 -12.86 23.64 -16.61
N LEU A 35 -13.31 22.96 -15.55
CA LEU A 35 -12.42 22.26 -14.62
C LEU A 35 -11.60 21.16 -15.31
N GLY A 36 -12.23 20.44 -16.25
CA GLY A 36 -11.56 19.45 -17.08
C GLY A 36 -10.46 20.04 -17.96
N VAL A 37 -10.73 21.16 -18.65
CA VAL A 37 -9.72 21.86 -19.47
C VAL A 37 -8.54 22.35 -18.62
N LEU A 38 -8.81 22.88 -17.43
CA LEU A 38 -7.76 23.31 -16.50
C LEU A 38 -6.89 22.14 -16.03
N ALA A 39 -7.51 21.01 -15.66
CA ALA A 39 -6.78 19.80 -15.28
C ALA A 39 -5.86 19.31 -16.42
N TRP A 40 -6.35 19.30 -17.66
CA TRP A 40 -5.53 18.94 -18.82
C TRP A 40 -4.39 19.94 -19.08
N GLY A 41 -4.63 21.24 -18.91
CA GLY A 41 -3.59 22.26 -19.00
C GLY A 41 -2.45 22.03 -17.99
N ILE A 42 -2.80 21.72 -16.73
CA ILE A 42 -1.83 21.43 -15.67
C ILE A 42 -1.02 20.17 -16.00
N THR A 43 -1.66 19.12 -16.53
CA THR A 43 -0.95 17.89 -16.92
C THR A 43 0.03 18.11 -18.07
N LEU A 44 -0.36 18.91 -19.08
CA LEU A 44 0.52 19.25 -20.21
C LEU A 44 1.74 20.06 -19.73
N ILE A 45 1.53 21.02 -18.83
CA ILE A 45 2.61 21.81 -18.22
C ILE A 45 3.56 20.89 -17.44
N THR A 46 3.02 19.95 -16.66
CA THR A 46 3.81 19.00 -15.88
C THR A 46 4.69 18.12 -16.78
N LEU A 47 4.15 17.61 -17.90
CA LEU A 47 4.93 16.85 -18.89
C LEU A 47 6.02 17.69 -19.58
N ILE A 48 5.75 18.96 -19.87
CA ILE A 48 6.73 19.89 -20.46
C ILE A 48 7.86 20.18 -19.47
N VAL A 49 7.53 20.38 -18.19
CA VAL A 49 8.50 20.61 -17.12
C VAL A 49 9.39 19.38 -16.92
N GLU A 50 8.79 18.19 -16.87
CA GLU A 50 9.53 16.93 -16.73
C GLU A 50 10.49 16.69 -17.90
N ARG A 51 10.10 17.08 -19.13
CA ARG A 51 10.98 17.04 -20.31
C ARG A 51 12.16 18.00 -20.21
N ARG A 52 12.01 19.15 -19.55
CA ARG A 52 13.06 20.17 -19.43
C ARG A 52 14.00 19.94 -18.25
N MET A 53 13.48 19.47 -17.12
CA MET A 53 14.25 19.33 -15.87
C MET A 53 14.70 17.90 -15.56
N GLY A 54 14.31 16.92 -16.37
CA GLY A 54 14.53 15.50 -16.06
C GLY A 54 13.54 14.97 -15.03
N SER A 55 13.37 13.65 -14.98
CA SER A 55 12.40 13.01 -14.08
C SER A 55 13.01 12.80 -12.68
N PRO A 56 12.33 13.19 -11.59
CA PRO A 56 12.79 12.89 -10.24
C PRO A 56 12.72 11.37 -9.96
N PRO A 57 13.60 10.83 -9.09
CA PRO A 57 13.56 9.42 -8.70
C PRO A 57 12.19 9.11 -8.04
N GLY A 58 11.37 8.31 -8.72
CA GLY A 58 10.00 7.97 -8.30
C GLY A 58 8.87 8.58 -9.13
N GLY A 59 9.14 9.32 -10.21
CA GLY A 59 8.13 9.95 -11.08
C GLY A 59 7.11 9.01 -11.76
N GLY A 60 7.31 7.69 -11.69
CA GLY A 60 6.39 6.70 -12.27
C GLY A 60 4.98 6.68 -11.66
N TRP A 61 4.82 7.07 -10.39
CA TRP A 61 3.54 7.01 -9.68
C TRP A 61 2.50 8.00 -10.22
N MET A 62 2.92 9.21 -10.62
CA MET A 62 2.03 10.17 -11.28
C MET A 62 1.51 9.66 -12.64
N ARG A 63 2.25 8.76 -13.29
CA ARG A 63 1.86 8.20 -14.59
C ARG A 63 0.88 7.05 -14.48
N PHE A 64 0.89 6.31 -13.38
CA PHE A 64 -0.12 5.31 -13.06
C PHE A 64 -1.52 5.95 -12.97
N ALA A 65 -1.63 7.17 -12.43
CA ALA A 65 -2.88 7.92 -12.42
C ALA A 65 -3.44 8.17 -13.83
N PHE A 66 -2.58 8.37 -14.85
CA PHE A 66 -3.03 8.52 -16.24
C PHE A 66 -3.60 7.21 -16.82
N VAL A 67 -3.03 6.06 -16.47
CA VAL A 67 -3.55 4.74 -16.90
C VAL A 67 -4.93 4.48 -16.32
N PHE A 68 -5.15 4.78 -15.03
CA PHE A 68 -6.45 4.62 -14.37
C PHE A 68 -7.50 5.61 -14.90
N TYR A 69 -7.10 6.84 -15.18
CA TYR A 69 -8.00 7.83 -15.74
C TYR A 69 -8.37 7.51 -17.21
N PHE A 70 -7.42 7.02 -18.01
CA PHE A 70 -7.68 6.56 -19.37
C PHE A 70 -8.61 5.35 -19.39
N SER A 71 -8.40 4.36 -18.51
CA SER A 71 -9.29 3.19 -18.41
C SER A 71 -10.71 3.58 -18.03
N ALA A 72 -10.88 4.55 -17.13
CA ALA A 72 -12.20 5.11 -16.79
C ALA A 72 -12.86 5.83 -17.98
N LEU A 73 -12.10 6.58 -18.79
CA LEU A 73 -12.61 7.22 -20.00
C LEU A 73 -13.01 6.22 -21.09
N VAL A 74 -12.29 5.11 -21.24
CA VAL A 74 -12.63 4.01 -22.16
C VAL A 74 -13.94 3.35 -21.76
N ILE A 75 -14.12 3.04 -20.46
CA ILE A 75 -15.36 2.45 -19.94
C ILE A 75 -16.54 3.41 -20.15
N LYS A 76 -16.33 4.71 -19.90
CA LYS A 76 -17.35 5.73 -20.10
C LYS A 76 -17.69 5.95 -21.59
N MET A 77 -16.70 5.83 -22.49
CA MET A 77 -16.93 5.87 -23.95
C MET A 77 -17.73 4.67 -24.43
N TYR A 78 -17.35 3.46 -23.99
CA TYR A 78 -18.08 2.24 -24.30
C TYR A 78 -19.56 2.37 -23.89
N PHE A 79 -19.81 2.88 -22.68
CA PHE A 79 -21.18 3.11 -22.20
C PHE A 79 -21.91 4.20 -23.01
N ALA A 80 -21.25 5.32 -23.32
CA ALA A 80 -21.84 6.41 -24.09
C ALA A 80 -22.28 5.96 -25.50
N VAL A 81 -21.45 5.15 -26.19
CA VAL A 81 -21.76 4.62 -27.53
C VAL A 81 -22.92 3.62 -27.50
N HIS A 82 -23.03 2.79 -26.45
CA HIS A 82 -24.08 1.76 -26.37
C HIS A 82 -25.43 2.30 -25.89
N VAL A 83 -25.45 3.43 -25.16
CA VAL A 83 -26.66 3.97 -24.52
C VAL A 83 -27.21 5.18 -25.25
N LEU A 84 -26.37 6.05 -25.83
CA LEU A 84 -26.82 7.25 -26.55
C LEU A 84 -27.17 6.89 -28.00
N ARG A 85 -28.47 6.87 -28.30
CA ARG A 85 -29.00 6.49 -29.63
C ARG A 85 -28.99 7.65 -30.65
N ALA A 86 -28.68 8.87 -30.20
CA ALA A 86 -28.60 10.07 -31.03
C ALA A 86 -27.24 10.77 -30.85
N TYR A 87 -26.61 11.12 -31.98
CA TYR A 87 -25.33 11.84 -32.02
C TYR A 87 -25.53 13.32 -31.68
N SER A 88 -25.64 13.64 -30.39
CA SER A 88 -25.75 15.02 -29.92
C SER A 88 -24.40 15.75 -29.95
N TYR A 89 -24.43 17.09 -29.95
CA TYR A 89 -23.22 17.94 -29.84
C TYR A 89 -22.29 17.53 -28.68
N PHE A 90 -22.87 17.05 -27.58
CA PHE A 90 -22.14 16.57 -26.41
C PHE A 90 -21.38 15.26 -26.65
N PHE A 91 -21.91 14.37 -27.49
CA PHE A 91 -21.20 13.16 -27.90
C PHE A 91 -19.95 13.52 -28.71
N VAL A 92 -20.06 14.51 -29.61
CA VAL A 92 -18.92 15.00 -30.40
C VAL A 92 -17.84 15.62 -29.51
N LEU A 93 -18.22 16.47 -28.54
CA LEU A 93 -17.25 17.03 -27.57
C LEU A 93 -16.55 15.94 -26.74
N TYR A 94 -17.30 14.90 -26.35
CA TYR A 94 -16.72 13.77 -25.61
C TYR A 94 -15.74 12.96 -26.46
N CYS A 95 -16.04 12.73 -27.75
CA CYS A 95 -15.12 12.10 -28.69
C CYS A 95 -13.85 12.92 -28.89
N VAL A 96 -13.94 14.24 -28.98
CA VAL A 96 -12.79 15.14 -29.07
C VAL A 96 -11.94 15.07 -27.79
N GLN A 97 -12.58 15.08 -26.62
CA GLN A 97 -11.89 14.92 -25.34
C GLN A 97 -11.18 13.57 -25.23
N PHE A 98 -11.83 12.49 -25.68
CA PHE A 98 -11.24 11.15 -25.67
C PHE A 98 -10.04 11.05 -26.63
N ALA A 99 -10.13 11.64 -27.82
CA ALA A 99 -9.03 11.69 -28.77
C ALA A 99 -7.83 12.47 -28.19
N ALA A 100 -8.08 13.64 -27.59
CA ALA A 100 -7.03 14.44 -26.94
C ALA A 100 -6.36 13.68 -25.76
N ALA A 101 -7.17 13.01 -24.93
CA ALA A 101 -6.69 12.18 -23.83
C ALA A 101 -5.83 11.00 -24.31
N THR A 102 -6.21 10.38 -25.43
CA THR A 102 -5.45 9.28 -26.05
C THR A 102 -4.09 9.77 -26.53
N VAL A 103 -4.03 10.94 -27.18
CA VAL A 103 -2.76 11.53 -27.64
C VAL A 103 -1.82 11.82 -26.45
N LEU A 104 -2.33 12.40 -25.37
CA LEU A 104 -1.53 12.68 -24.17
C LEU A 104 -1.07 11.40 -23.46
N PHE A 105 -1.92 10.37 -23.41
CA PHE A 105 -1.56 9.05 -22.90
C PHE A 105 -0.42 8.43 -23.72
N LEU A 106 -0.52 8.45 -25.05
CA LEU A 106 0.54 7.94 -25.93
C LEU A 106 1.84 8.74 -25.78
N LEU A 107 1.77 10.06 -25.69
CA LEU A 107 2.94 10.89 -25.42
C LEU A 107 3.60 10.55 -24.07
N SER A 108 2.81 10.23 -23.04
CA SER A 108 3.34 9.84 -21.72
C SER A 108 4.10 8.51 -21.72
N ILE A 109 3.74 7.59 -22.64
CA ILE A 109 4.41 6.29 -22.81
C ILE A 109 5.62 6.40 -23.71
N PHE A 110 5.49 7.10 -24.85
CA PHE A 110 6.51 7.12 -25.91
C PHE A 110 7.58 8.22 -25.75
N VAL A 111 7.30 9.31 -25.04
CA VAL A 111 8.30 10.36 -24.73
C VAL A 111 9.07 9.98 -23.47
N TRP A 112 9.60 8.76 -23.46
CA TRP A 112 10.49 8.27 -22.42
C TRP A 112 11.88 8.86 -22.66
N PRO A 113 12.42 9.72 -21.76
CA PRO A 113 13.85 9.98 -21.77
C PRO A 113 14.50 8.67 -21.33
N SER A 114 15.22 8.02 -22.24
CA SER A 114 16.01 6.83 -21.92
C SER A 114 16.89 7.13 -20.70
N THR A 115 16.55 6.54 -19.56
CA THR A 115 17.39 6.44 -18.36
C THR A 115 18.63 5.61 -18.71
N THR A 116 19.57 6.24 -19.42
CA THR A 116 20.92 5.73 -19.66
C THR A 116 21.80 6.91 -20.04
N SER A 117 22.27 7.68 -19.04
CA SER A 117 23.62 8.30 -19.00
C SER A 117 23.79 9.40 -17.97
N ALA A 118 22.73 10.05 -17.48
CA ALA A 118 22.91 11.24 -16.63
C ALA A 118 23.08 10.95 -15.12
N ALA A 119 22.82 9.74 -14.65
CA ALA A 119 22.92 9.39 -13.22
C ALA A 119 24.31 8.89 -12.79
N ILE A 120 25.34 8.99 -13.65
CA ILE A 120 26.72 8.60 -13.30
C ILE A 120 27.59 9.80 -12.90
N ASP A 121 27.13 11.05 -13.05
CA ASP A 121 28.00 12.22 -12.83
C ASP A 121 27.66 13.10 -11.62
N GLU A 122 26.68 12.72 -10.77
CA GLU A 122 26.28 13.50 -9.58
C GLU A 122 26.17 12.65 -8.29
N GLY A 123 26.84 11.50 -8.25
CA GLY A 123 26.84 10.60 -7.08
C GLY A 123 28.08 10.66 -6.19
N THR A 124 29.09 11.45 -6.54
CA THR A 124 30.42 11.39 -5.91
C THR A 124 30.64 12.40 -4.78
N ASP A 125 29.58 12.87 -4.11
CA ASP A 125 29.71 13.84 -3.00
C ASP A 125 28.89 13.49 -1.73
N LEU A 126 28.40 12.25 -1.58
CA LEU A 126 27.72 11.81 -0.35
C LEU A 126 28.50 10.81 0.51
N GLU A 127 29.80 10.65 0.28
CA GLU A 127 30.72 10.11 1.30
C GLU A 127 31.22 11.22 2.23
N ALA A 128 30.30 11.82 2.98
CA ALA A 128 30.67 12.48 4.23
C ALA A 128 30.57 11.45 5.36
N PRO A 129 31.68 11.07 6.01
CA PRO A 129 31.66 10.10 7.10
C PRO A 129 30.91 10.68 8.28
N LEU A 130 29.72 10.16 8.58
CA LEU A 130 28.88 10.50 9.75
C LEU A 130 29.52 10.12 11.11
N LEU A 131 30.82 9.81 11.14
CA LEU A 131 31.58 9.47 12.34
C LEU A 131 32.95 10.17 12.34
N SER A 132 32.98 11.47 12.12
CA SER A 132 34.10 12.31 12.54
C SER A 132 33.62 13.35 13.58
N GLY A 133 34.33 13.38 14.70
CA GLY A 133 33.88 13.88 15.99
C GLY A 133 33.34 15.30 16.04
N THR A 134 32.38 15.50 16.95
CA THR A 134 32.51 16.55 17.95
C THR A 134 31.78 16.07 19.20
N GLU A 135 32.54 15.62 20.19
CA GLU A 135 32.13 15.67 21.59
C GLU A 135 31.83 17.14 21.92
N ARG A 136 30.58 17.56 21.72
CA ARG A 136 30.08 18.78 22.34
C ARG A 136 29.60 18.38 23.72
N SER A 137 30.52 18.50 24.67
CA SER A 137 30.19 18.72 26.08
C SER A 137 29.26 19.94 26.13
N VAL A 138 27.96 19.68 26.14
CA VAL A 138 26.98 20.64 26.59
C VAL A 138 26.86 20.39 28.09
N THR A 139 27.60 21.17 28.87
CA THR A 139 27.33 21.37 30.28
C THR A 139 25.95 22.03 30.41
N VAL A 140 24.89 21.21 30.36
CA VAL A 140 23.59 21.62 30.88
C VAL A 140 23.70 21.51 32.39
N SER A 141 23.74 22.69 33.00
CA SER A 141 23.57 22.90 34.44
C SER A 141 22.40 22.10 34.99
N GLY A 142 22.74 21.14 35.85
CA GLY A 142 21.98 20.50 36.92
C GLY A 142 20.47 20.66 36.92
N GLU A 143 19.80 19.64 36.39
CA GLU A 143 18.68 19.00 37.09
C GLU A 143 18.68 17.51 36.70
N GLU A 144 19.39 16.68 37.48
CA GLU A 144 19.32 15.21 37.37
C GLU A 144 17.91 14.76 37.76
N VAL A 145 17.00 14.75 36.78
CA VAL A 145 15.79 13.94 36.85
C VAL A 145 16.26 12.48 36.82
N PRO A 146 15.94 11.65 37.83
CA PRO A 146 16.53 10.32 37.94
C PRO A 146 16.21 9.51 36.69
N GLU A 147 17.25 9.16 35.95
CA GLU A 147 17.23 8.39 34.72
C GLU A 147 16.82 6.95 35.06
N LYS A 148 15.51 6.74 35.21
CA LYS A 148 14.96 5.40 35.30
C LYS A 148 14.99 4.82 33.89
N LYS A 149 16.05 4.07 33.56
CA LYS A 149 16.06 3.16 32.41
C LYS A 149 14.71 2.44 32.39
N PRO A 150 13.91 2.53 31.32
CA PRO A 150 12.89 1.53 31.11
C PRO A 150 13.64 0.23 30.84
N SER A 151 13.94 -0.52 31.90
CA SER A 151 14.52 -1.85 31.80
C SER A 151 13.45 -2.76 31.22
N PHE A 152 13.33 -2.78 29.90
CA PHE A 152 12.69 -3.88 29.20
C PHE A 152 13.60 -5.09 29.38
N GLU A 153 13.57 -5.71 30.56
CA GLU A 153 14.32 -6.94 30.87
C GLU A 153 13.91 -8.08 29.90
N LYS A 154 12.71 -7.96 29.31
CA LYS A 154 12.20 -8.81 28.23
C LYS A 154 11.42 -7.97 27.22
N ASN A 155 11.30 -8.48 25.99
CA ASN A 155 10.53 -7.84 24.94
C ASN A 155 9.05 -7.73 25.38
N PRO A 156 8.44 -6.51 25.32
CA PRO A 156 7.07 -6.29 25.75
C PRO A 156 6.03 -7.14 25.00
N GLU A 157 6.33 -7.54 23.75
CA GLU A 157 5.49 -8.42 22.95
C GLU A 157 5.38 -9.83 23.56
N GLU A 158 6.47 -10.37 24.12
CA GLU A 158 6.44 -11.72 24.73
C GLU A 158 5.63 -11.77 26.03
N THR A 159 5.52 -10.64 26.72
CA THR A 159 4.76 -10.49 27.96
C THR A 159 3.33 -10.01 27.75
N ALA A 160 2.96 -9.69 26.51
CA ALA A 160 1.66 -9.12 26.18
C ALA A 160 0.52 -10.14 26.37
N SER A 161 -0.63 -9.66 26.84
CA SER A 161 -1.86 -10.46 26.81
C SER A 161 -2.35 -10.61 25.37
N TRP A 162 -3.17 -11.63 25.10
CA TRP A 162 -3.71 -11.88 23.76
C TRP A 162 -4.50 -10.68 23.18
N VAL A 163 -5.16 -9.88 24.02
CA VAL A 163 -5.85 -8.65 23.60
C VAL A 163 -4.85 -7.56 23.23
N SER A 164 -3.80 -7.41 24.04
CA SER A 164 -2.72 -6.45 23.78
C SER A 164 -1.91 -6.82 22.54
N ASP A 165 -1.76 -8.12 22.26
CA ASP A 165 -1.14 -8.62 21.04
C ASP A 165 -2.03 -8.35 19.82
N LEU A 166 -3.33 -8.65 19.93
CA LEU A 166 -4.30 -8.42 18.85
C LEU A 166 -4.43 -6.94 18.45
N THR A 167 -4.35 -6.04 19.43
CA THR A 167 -4.52 -4.59 19.26
C THR A 167 -3.21 -3.80 19.20
N PHE A 168 -2.06 -4.49 19.24
CA PHE A 168 -0.73 -3.87 19.30
C PHE A 168 -0.53 -2.91 20.50
N GLY A 169 -1.27 -3.15 21.58
CA GLY A 169 -1.21 -2.35 22.81
C GLY A 169 0.19 -2.33 23.44
N TRP A 170 0.98 -3.38 23.24
CA TRP A 170 2.34 -3.52 23.77
C TRP A 170 3.33 -2.49 23.21
N MET A 171 3.04 -1.89 22.04
CA MET A 171 3.85 -0.82 21.45
C MET A 171 3.58 0.55 22.07
N THR A 172 2.45 0.74 22.75
CA THR A 172 2.00 2.03 23.30
C THR A 172 3.04 2.73 24.19
N PRO A 173 3.73 2.04 25.12
CA PRO A 173 4.75 2.69 25.96
C PRO A 173 5.90 3.29 25.15
N LEU A 174 6.36 2.58 24.11
CA LEU A 174 7.43 3.04 23.23
C LEU A 174 6.98 4.24 22.38
N LEU A 175 5.77 4.19 21.83
CA LEU A 175 5.19 5.30 21.07
C LEU A 175 5.02 6.56 21.93
N ARG A 176 4.60 6.40 23.19
CA ARG A 176 4.51 7.52 24.15
C ARG A 176 5.87 8.09 24.51
N LEU A 177 6.91 7.26 24.59
CA LEU A 177 8.28 7.72 24.81
C LEU A 177 8.78 8.54 23.62
N GLY A 178 8.57 8.03 22.39
CA GLY A 178 8.94 8.71 21.15
C GLY A 178 8.19 10.03 20.91
N TYR A 179 6.97 10.16 21.43
CA TYR A 179 6.24 11.43 21.42
C TYR A 179 6.88 12.50 22.33
N LYS A 180 7.46 12.08 23.45
CA LYS A 180 8.06 12.99 24.44
C LYS A 180 9.49 13.41 24.07
N ARG A 181 10.27 12.47 23.53
CA ARG A 181 11.65 12.72 23.11
C ARG A 181 12.04 11.82 21.94
N PRO A 182 13.01 12.22 21.10
CA PRO A 182 13.62 11.33 20.12
C PRO A 182 14.12 10.04 20.79
N LEU A 183 13.83 8.90 20.15
CA LEU A 183 14.23 7.58 20.63
C LEU A 183 15.73 7.35 20.39
N MET A 184 16.40 6.75 21.38
CA MET A 184 17.79 6.30 21.28
C MET A 184 17.84 4.77 21.26
N ASP A 185 18.95 4.19 20.77
CA ASP A 185 19.13 2.74 20.68
C ASP A 185 18.93 2.01 22.03
N ALA A 186 19.29 2.67 23.14
CA ALA A 186 19.12 2.14 24.49
C ALA A 186 17.65 2.04 24.94
N ASP A 187 16.72 2.74 24.28
CA ASP A 187 15.29 2.72 24.60
C ASP A 187 14.53 1.60 23.88
N LEU A 188 15.14 0.97 22.87
CA LEU A 188 14.49 -0.09 22.11
C LEU A 188 14.54 -1.42 22.89
N PRO A 189 13.43 -2.17 22.92
CA PRO A 189 13.43 -3.49 23.51
C PRO A 189 14.29 -4.46 22.69
N GLU A 190 14.89 -5.44 23.37
CA GLU A 190 15.57 -6.54 22.69
C GLU A 190 14.62 -7.30 21.77
N LEU A 191 15.16 -7.87 20.68
CA LEU A 191 14.38 -8.68 19.75
C LEU A 191 13.83 -9.94 20.44
N ALA A 192 12.55 -10.24 20.17
CA ALA A 192 11.88 -11.42 20.69
C ALA A 192 12.65 -12.70 20.35
N SER A 193 12.60 -13.68 21.25
CA SER A 193 13.36 -14.93 21.19
C SER A 193 13.14 -15.71 19.90
N TYR A 194 11.91 -15.71 19.37
CA TYR A 194 11.53 -16.36 18.12
C TYR A 194 11.96 -15.61 16.85
N ASP A 195 12.30 -14.32 16.96
CA ASP A 195 12.77 -13.48 15.86
C ASP A 195 14.31 -13.44 15.76
N ARG A 196 15.03 -14.04 16.74
CA ARG A 196 16.49 -14.09 16.76
C ARG A 196 17.05 -14.93 15.61
N VAL A 197 18.04 -14.40 14.91
CA VAL A 197 18.62 -15.01 13.70
C VAL A 197 19.42 -16.28 14.00
N ALA A 198 20.18 -16.34 15.11
CA ALA A 198 21.05 -17.47 15.39
C ALA A 198 20.30 -18.83 15.52
N PRO A 199 19.19 -18.93 16.27
CA PRO A 199 18.35 -20.12 16.27
C PRO A 199 17.73 -20.46 14.91
N LEU A 200 17.29 -19.43 14.17
CA LEU A 200 16.67 -19.62 12.85
C LEU A 200 17.67 -20.17 11.83
N VAL A 201 18.92 -19.68 11.82
CA VAL A 201 19.99 -20.20 10.95
C VAL A 201 20.33 -21.64 11.30
N ALA A 202 20.45 -21.98 12.59
CA ALA A 202 20.72 -23.34 13.02
C ALA A 202 19.60 -24.32 12.60
N ARG A 203 18.34 -23.88 12.70
CA ARG A 203 17.19 -24.65 12.23
C ARG A 203 17.19 -24.79 10.70
N LEU A 204 17.51 -23.71 9.97
CA LEU A 204 17.63 -23.73 8.51
C LEU A 204 18.68 -24.76 8.06
N GLU A 205 19.87 -24.75 8.65
CA GLU A 205 20.95 -25.69 8.33
C GLU A 205 20.52 -27.15 8.62
N ALA A 206 19.91 -27.41 9.77
CA ALA A 206 19.45 -28.75 10.15
C ALA A 206 18.31 -29.28 9.24
N ASP A 207 17.35 -28.44 8.86
CA ASP A 207 16.24 -28.85 7.99
C ASP A 207 16.69 -28.95 6.52
N PHE A 208 17.72 -28.20 6.11
CA PHE A 208 18.30 -28.25 4.77
C PHE A 208 18.95 -29.62 4.48
N GLU A 209 19.68 -30.17 5.45
CA GLU A 209 20.27 -31.52 5.34
C GLU A 209 19.19 -32.61 5.26
N LYS A 210 18.09 -32.47 6.01
CA LYS A 210 16.99 -33.44 6.03
C LYS A 210 16.13 -33.41 4.76
N ARG A 211 15.99 -32.26 4.09
CA ARG A 211 15.05 -32.03 2.97
C ARG A 211 15.73 -32.01 1.61
N SER A 212 16.61 -32.99 1.37
CA SER A 212 17.29 -33.20 0.09
C SER A 212 18.02 -31.95 -0.46
N GLN A 213 18.56 -31.11 0.42
CA GLN A 213 19.33 -29.89 0.06
C GLN A 213 18.55 -28.89 -0.81
N SER A 214 17.22 -28.90 -0.75
CA SER A 214 16.41 -27.90 -1.44
C SER A 214 16.13 -26.71 -0.52
N LEU A 215 16.68 -25.53 -0.86
CA LEU A 215 16.46 -24.30 -0.10
C LEU A 215 14.96 -23.95 -0.04
N PHE A 216 14.28 -24.00 -1.19
CA PHE A 216 12.85 -23.67 -1.28
C PHE A 216 11.99 -24.55 -0.36
N ARG A 217 12.17 -25.88 -0.40
CA ARG A 217 11.42 -26.81 0.47
C ARG A 217 11.74 -26.62 1.95
N THR A 218 12.95 -26.19 2.27
CA THR A 218 13.37 -25.89 3.64
C THR A 218 12.71 -24.61 4.14
N CYS A 219 12.73 -23.56 3.33
CA CYS A 219 12.07 -22.30 3.66
C CYS A 219 10.56 -22.46 3.85
N VAL A 220 9.90 -23.18 2.93
CA VAL A 220 8.47 -23.51 3.06
C VAL A 220 8.19 -24.33 4.33
N GLY A 221 9.14 -25.15 4.78
CA GLY A 221 9.02 -25.89 6.04
C GLY A 221 9.02 -25.05 7.30
N ILE A 222 9.91 -24.06 7.36
CA ILE A 222 10.13 -23.23 8.55
C ILE A 222 9.08 -22.12 8.62
N TRP A 223 8.89 -21.40 7.51
CA TRP A 223 8.04 -20.23 7.43
C TRP A 223 6.64 -20.52 6.87
N GLY A 224 6.37 -21.74 6.39
CA GLY A 224 5.05 -22.10 5.87
C GLY A 224 3.95 -22.08 6.93
N THR A 225 4.22 -22.52 8.16
CA THR A 225 3.18 -22.53 9.22
C THR A 225 2.79 -21.12 9.67
N PRO A 226 3.70 -20.15 9.91
CA PRO A 226 3.32 -18.75 10.06
C PRO A 226 2.62 -18.16 8.84
N MET A 227 3.01 -18.55 7.61
CA MET A 227 2.39 -18.04 6.40
C MET A 227 0.95 -18.55 6.20
N VAL A 228 0.64 -19.77 6.63
CA VAL A 228 -0.73 -20.27 6.64
C VAL A 228 -1.57 -19.50 7.67
N LYS A 229 -0.99 -19.15 8.84
CA LYS A 229 -1.67 -18.30 9.83
C LYS A 229 -1.94 -16.90 9.27
N SER A 230 -1.00 -16.29 8.55
CA SER A 230 -1.22 -14.98 7.91
C SER A 230 -2.29 -15.06 6.83
N ALA A 231 -2.29 -16.13 6.03
CA ALA A 231 -3.33 -16.37 5.02
C ALA A 231 -4.72 -16.48 5.64
N LEU A 232 -4.88 -17.14 6.79
CA LEU A 232 -6.15 -17.21 7.51
C LEU A 232 -6.65 -15.82 7.89
N TRP A 233 -5.79 -14.97 8.48
CA TRP A 233 -6.14 -13.59 8.79
C TRP A 233 -6.51 -12.77 7.56
N LYS A 234 -5.82 -13.00 6.44
CA LYS A 234 -6.15 -12.35 5.17
C LYS A 234 -7.52 -12.77 4.66
N THR A 235 -7.87 -14.05 4.74
CA THR A 235 -9.21 -14.52 4.34
C THR A 235 -10.33 -13.93 5.21
N THR A 236 -10.08 -13.65 6.49
CA THR A 236 -11.03 -12.94 7.36
C THR A 236 -11.26 -11.51 6.87
N ASN A 237 -10.19 -10.79 6.53
CA ASN A 237 -10.29 -9.44 5.96
C ASN A 237 -11.03 -9.45 4.62
N ASP A 238 -10.66 -10.33 3.69
CA ASP A 238 -11.33 -10.42 2.39
C ASP A 238 -12.82 -10.81 2.53
N GLY A 239 -13.12 -11.74 3.44
CA GLY A 239 -14.49 -12.11 3.77
C GLY A 239 -15.32 -10.94 4.30
N SER A 240 -14.73 -10.08 5.16
CA SER A 240 -15.41 -8.89 5.67
C SER A 240 -15.74 -7.87 4.56
N GLN A 241 -14.83 -7.70 3.60
CA GLN A 241 -15.03 -6.78 2.47
C GLN A 241 -16.10 -7.29 1.49
N VAL A 242 -16.23 -8.60 1.33
CA VAL A 242 -17.30 -9.22 0.54
C VAL A 242 -18.65 -9.15 1.27
N ALA A 243 -18.66 -9.33 2.59
CA ALA A 243 -19.88 -9.27 3.39
C ALA A 243 -20.49 -7.86 3.42
N LEU A 244 -19.66 -6.80 3.37
CA LEU A 244 -20.13 -5.42 3.53
C LEU A 244 -21.17 -4.99 2.46
N PRO A 245 -20.97 -5.20 1.14
CA PRO A 245 -22.00 -4.95 0.13
C PRO A 245 -23.28 -5.79 0.31
N MET A 246 -23.15 -7.04 0.78
CA MET A 246 -24.31 -7.92 1.00
C MET A 246 -25.16 -7.41 2.18
N LEU A 247 -24.52 -7.04 3.28
CA LEU A 247 -25.18 -6.45 4.44
C LEU A 247 -25.81 -5.10 4.11
N MET A 248 -25.12 -4.26 3.31
CA MET A 248 -25.69 -3.01 2.82
C MET A 248 -26.95 -3.25 1.96
N GLY A 249 -26.90 -4.23 1.07
CA GLY A 249 -28.07 -4.62 0.26
C GLY A 249 -29.24 -5.08 1.13
N TRP A 250 -28.96 -5.87 2.17
CA TRP A 250 -29.98 -6.31 3.12
C TRP A 250 -30.57 -5.15 3.93
N MET A 251 -29.72 -4.23 4.40
CA MET A 251 -30.13 -3.01 5.10
C MET A 251 -31.06 -2.16 4.23
N LEU A 252 -30.70 -1.90 2.98
CA LEU A 252 -31.55 -1.15 2.05
C LEU A 252 -32.89 -1.85 1.79
N GLY A 253 -32.90 -3.18 1.71
CA GLY A 253 -34.14 -3.96 1.62
C GLY A 253 -35.05 -3.74 2.84
N THR A 254 -34.50 -3.84 4.04
CA THR A 254 -35.27 -3.60 5.28
C THR A 254 -35.78 -2.16 5.40
N LEU A 255 -35.00 -1.17 4.96
CA LEU A 255 -35.43 0.23 4.95
C LEU A 255 -36.51 0.50 3.90
N TYR A 256 -36.44 -0.15 2.75
CA TYR A 256 -37.49 -0.07 1.73
C TYR A 256 -38.82 -0.63 2.27
N GLU A 257 -38.80 -1.80 2.92
CA GLU A 257 -39.98 -2.38 3.55
C GLU A 257 -40.53 -1.51 4.68
N ALA A 258 -39.67 -0.89 5.48
CA ALA A 258 -40.07 0.08 6.50
C ALA A 258 -40.79 1.29 5.88
N ALA A 259 -40.31 1.79 4.74
CA ALA A 259 -40.91 2.93 4.04
C ALA A 259 -42.29 2.61 3.43
N VAL A 260 -42.50 1.36 2.98
CA VAL A 260 -43.77 0.92 2.39
C VAL A 260 -44.81 0.56 3.45
N THR A 261 -44.41 -0.16 4.50
CA THR A 261 -45.34 -0.63 5.54
C THR A 261 -45.58 0.39 6.65
N GLY A 262 -44.63 1.30 6.87
CA GLY A 262 -44.66 2.24 8.01
C GLY A 262 -44.45 1.57 9.37
N GLU A 263 -44.08 0.28 9.41
CA GLU A 263 -43.86 -0.46 10.65
C GLU A 263 -42.44 -0.25 11.21
N TRP A 264 -42.38 0.11 12.50
CA TRP A 264 -41.11 0.32 13.22
C TRP A 264 -40.23 -0.93 13.33
N SER A 265 -40.84 -2.13 13.26
CA SER A 265 -40.13 -3.42 13.31
C SER A 265 -39.03 -3.55 12.25
N TYR A 266 -39.25 -2.99 11.06
CA TYR A 266 -38.26 -3.02 9.98
C TYR A 266 -37.11 -2.02 10.19
N VAL A 267 -37.37 -0.92 10.89
CA VAL A 267 -36.34 0.07 11.27
C VAL A 267 -35.39 -0.54 12.31
N GLU A 268 -35.91 -1.28 13.29
CA GLU A 268 -35.10 -1.99 14.29
C GLU A 268 -34.16 -3.03 13.63
N LYS A 269 -34.67 -3.78 12.65
CA LYS A 269 -33.86 -4.72 11.85
C LYS A 269 -32.76 -4.00 11.08
N ALA A 270 -33.06 -2.87 10.45
CA ALA A 270 -32.06 -2.07 9.75
C ALA A 270 -30.94 -1.58 10.69
N PHE A 271 -31.29 -1.17 11.91
CA PHE A 271 -30.31 -0.79 12.92
C PHE A 271 -29.43 -1.97 13.37
N ALA A 272 -30.03 -3.15 13.58
CA ALA A 272 -29.29 -4.36 13.89
C ALA A 272 -28.30 -4.76 12.77
N VAL A 273 -28.72 -4.62 11.50
CA VAL A 273 -27.82 -4.84 10.35
C VAL A 273 -26.69 -3.81 10.31
N ALA A 274 -26.96 -2.54 10.62
CA ALA A 274 -25.92 -1.51 10.69
C ALA A 274 -24.86 -1.81 11.77
N VAL A 275 -25.29 -2.27 12.96
CA VAL A 275 -24.37 -2.73 14.01
C VAL A 275 -23.55 -3.93 13.54
N LEU A 276 -24.18 -4.90 12.85
CA LEU A 276 -23.48 -6.05 12.29
C LEU A 276 -22.43 -5.64 11.25
N MET A 277 -22.73 -4.64 10.40
CA MET A 277 -21.77 -4.08 9.45
C MET A 277 -20.56 -3.48 10.16
N PHE A 278 -20.79 -2.71 11.24
CA PHE A 278 -19.71 -2.14 12.04
C PHE A 278 -18.82 -3.23 12.65
N VAL A 279 -19.43 -4.24 13.28
CA VAL A 279 -18.69 -5.36 13.89
C VAL A 279 -17.88 -6.12 12.84
N THR A 280 -18.49 -6.41 11.68
CA THR A 280 -17.81 -7.08 10.57
C THR A 280 -16.60 -6.28 10.09
N GLN A 281 -16.71 -4.96 10.00
CA GLN A 281 -15.60 -4.09 9.60
C GLN A 281 -14.48 -4.05 10.63
N VAL A 282 -14.81 -4.03 11.94
CA VAL A 282 -13.81 -4.08 13.02
C VAL A 282 -12.99 -5.38 12.94
N PHE A 283 -13.64 -6.53 12.76
CA PHE A 283 -12.93 -7.80 12.56
C PHE A 283 -12.10 -7.82 11.28
N GLY A 284 -12.61 -7.21 10.20
CA GLY A 284 -11.88 -7.03 8.95
C GLY A 284 -10.58 -6.24 9.13
N ALA A 285 -10.65 -5.11 9.84
CA ALA A 285 -9.50 -4.26 10.11
C ALA A 285 -8.45 -4.94 11.02
N LEU A 286 -8.91 -5.64 12.07
CA LEU A 286 -8.01 -6.42 12.94
C LEU A 286 -7.32 -7.54 12.16
N GLY A 287 -8.04 -8.25 11.30
CA GLY A 287 -7.47 -9.29 10.44
C GLY A 287 -6.41 -8.76 9.48
N GLU A 288 -6.61 -7.56 8.92
CA GLU A 288 -5.64 -6.91 8.04
C GLU A 288 -4.34 -6.56 8.77
N ALA A 289 -4.46 -5.95 9.95
CA ALA A 289 -3.31 -5.55 10.76
C ALA A 289 -2.48 -6.78 11.18
N GLN A 290 -3.13 -7.86 11.60
CA GLN A 290 -2.47 -9.11 11.96
C GLN A 290 -1.82 -9.79 10.76
N TYR A 291 -2.51 -9.84 9.61
CA TYR A 291 -1.93 -10.35 8.37
C TYR A 291 -0.62 -9.63 8.03
N PHE A 292 -0.62 -8.30 8.06
CA PHE A 292 0.55 -7.50 7.72
C PHE A 292 1.71 -7.74 8.68
N GLN A 293 1.43 -7.83 9.99
CA GLN A 293 2.45 -8.13 11.00
C GLN A 293 3.11 -9.49 10.76
N TYR A 294 2.33 -10.56 10.57
CA TYR A 294 2.88 -11.88 10.31
C TYR A 294 3.65 -11.95 8.98
N ALA A 295 3.11 -11.35 7.91
CA ALA A 295 3.76 -11.36 6.61
C ALA A 295 5.10 -10.62 6.64
N MET A 296 5.14 -9.44 7.26
CA MET A 296 6.36 -8.64 7.38
C MET A 296 7.38 -9.33 8.28
N ARG A 297 6.97 -9.89 9.43
CA ARG A 297 7.84 -10.66 10.32
C ARG A 297 8.51 -11.82 9.60
N VAL A 298 7.73 -12.62 8.86
CA VAL A 298 8.27 -13.74 8.08
C VAL A 298 9.27 -13.24 7.02
N GLY A 299 8.97 -12.15 6.32
CA GLY A 299 9.88 -11.53 5.36
C GLY A 299 11.21 -11.11 6.01
N CYS A 300 11.15 -10.42 7.15
CA CYS A 300 12.33 -10.00 7.91
C CYS A 300 13.16 -11.20 8.39
N GLN A 301 12.51 -12.20 8.98
CA GLN A 301 13.18 -13.42 9.44
C GLN A 301 13.87 -14.15 8.29
N LEU A 302 13.18 -14.31 7.15
CA LEU A 302 13.70 -14.97 5.97
C LEU A 302 14.94 -14.22 5.44
N ARG A 303 14.83 -12.89 5.23
CA ARG A 303 15.91 -12.02 4.77
C ARG A 303 17.13 -12.14 5.69
N ALA A 304 16.96 -11.91 6.99
CA ALA A 304 18.04 -11.92 7.96
C ALA A 304 18.71 -13.29 8.10
N THR A 305 17.92 -14.37 8.06
CA THR A 305 18.44 -15.75 8.13
C THR A 305 19.24 -16.09 6.87
N LEU A 306 18.74 -15.77 5.68
CA LEU A 306 19.44 -16.02 4.42
C LEU A 306 20.72 -15.20 4.31
N MET A 307 20.70 -13.92 4.67
CA MET A 307 21.91 -13.08 4.73
C MET A 307 22.97 -13.69 5.64
N SER A 308 22.59 -14.10 6.86
CA SER A 308 23.53 -14.72 7.79
C SER A 308 24.04 -16.07 7.29
N ALA A 309 23.22 -16.88 6.62
CA ALA A 309 23.63 -18.17 6.06
C ALA A 309 24.60 -18.01 4.89
N ILE A 310 24.32 -17.07 3.97
CA ILE A 310 25.19 -16.74 2.83
C ILE A 310 26.54 -16.22 3.34
N PHE A 311 26.53 -15.34 4.33
CA PHE A 311 27.76 -14.81 4.95
C PHE A 311 28.59 -15.91 5.62
N ARG A 312 27.97 -16.81 6.40
CA ARG A 312 28.67 -17.96 6.98
C ARG A 312 29.26 -18.87 5.91
N LYS A 313 28.54 -19.10 4.82
CA LYS A 313 29.01 -19.93 3.71
C LYS A 313 30.15 -19.26 2.94
N SER A 314 30.10 -17.94 2.75
CA SER A 314 31.16 -17.19 2.07
C SER A 314 32.50 -17.24 2.81
N MET A 315 32.47 -17.25 4.14
CA MET A 315 33.66 -17.42 4.97
C MET A 315 34.26 -18.84 4.95
N ARG A 316 33.51 -19.85 4.51
CA ARG A 316 33.92 -21.28 4.48
C ARG A 316 34.14 -21.82 3.06
N LEU A 317 34.06 -20.97 2.04
CA LEU A 317 34.25 -21.36 0.64
C LEU A 317 35.72 -21.71 0.36
N SER A 318 35.93 -22.81 -0.37
CA SER A 318 37.27 -23.20 -0.82
C SER A 318 37.81 -22.19 -1.83
N ILE A 319 39.14 -22.13 -1.99
CA ILE A 319 39.79 -21.21 -2.92
C ILE A 319 39.30 -21.44 -4.37
N ALA A 320 39.12 -22.70 -4.78
CA ALA A 320 38.58 -23.05 -6.09
C ALA A 320 37.14 -22.54 -6.31
N SER A 321 36.26 -22.68 -5.32
CA SER A 321 34.89 -22.17 -5.41
C SER A 321 34.81 -20.64 -5.29
N ARG A 322 35.76 -20.01 -4.58
CA ARG A 322 35.86 -18.56 -4.43
C ARG A 322 36.28 -17.86 -5.73
N GLN A 323 37.02 -18.53 -6.61
CA GLN A 323 37.31 -18.01 -7.95
C GLN A 323 36.04 -17.84 -8.80
N ASN A 324 35.06 -18.75 -8.66
CA ASN A 324 33.77 -18.67 -9.36
C ASN A 324 32.77 -17.70 -8.69
N THR A 325 32.91 -17.49 -7.39
CA THR A 325 32.03 -16.67 -6.55
C THR A 325 32.77 -15.42 -6.08
N SER A 326 32.82 -14.39 -6.93
CA SER A 326 33.49 -13.13 -6.59
C SER A 326 32.83 -12.44 -5.39
N SER A 327 33.60 -11.62 -4.66
CA SER A 327 33.07 -10.84 -3.54
C SER A 327 31.91 -9.92 -3.96
N GLY A 328 31.98 -9.38 -5.18
CA GLY A 328 30.90 -8.58 -5.76
C GLY A 328 29.61 -9.39 -5.98
N LYS A 329 29.71 -10.66 -6.43
CA LYS A 329 28.54 -11.54 -6.56
C LYS A 329 27.90 -11.83 -5.20
N VAL A 330 28.70 -12.09 -4.16
CA VAL A 330 28.17 -12.31 -2.79
C VAL A 330 27.51 -11.05 -2.25
N SER A 331 28.15 -9.89 -2.43
CA SER A 331 27.59 -8.61 -2.01
C SER A 331 26.26 -8.33 -2.72
N ASN A 332 26.20 -8.54 -4.04
CA ASN A 332 24.98 -8.36 -4.83
C ASN A 332 23.85 -9.29 -4.36
N MET A 333 24.18 -10.55 -4.05
CA MET A 333 23.21 -11.52 -3.55
C MET A 333 22.63 -11.12 -2.20
N ILE A 334 23.45 -10.57 -1.30
CA ILE A 334 23.01 -10.08 0.01
C ILE A 334 22.19 -8.78 -0.13
N SER A 335 22.59 -7.85 -0.99
CA SER A 335 21.95 -6.53 -1.08
C SER A 335 20.67 -6.52 -1.93
N SER A 336 20.63 -7.31 -3.02
CA SER A 336 19.59 -7.23 -4.05
C SER A 336 18.71 -8.48 -4.14
N ASP A 337 19.27 -9.69 -3.95
CA ASP A 337 18.55 -10.94 -4.23
C ASP A 337 17.78 -11.47 -3.01
N VAL A 338 18.26 -11.15 -1.80
CA VAL A 338 17.63 -11.46 -0.49
C VAL A 338 16.88 -10.22 0.00
#